data_AF-A0A6N7LAI8-F1
#
_entry.id   AF-A0A6N7LAI8-F1
#
_cell.length_a   1.000
_cell.length_b   1.000
_cell.length_c   1.000
_cell.angle_alpha   90.00
_cell.angle_beta   90.00
_cell.angle_gamma   90.00
#
_symmetry.space_group_name_H-M   'P 1'
#
loop_
_entity.id
_entity.type
_entity.pdbx_description
1 polymer ?
#
loop_
_entity_poly.entity_id
_entity_poly.type
_entity_poly.pdbx_seq_one_letter_code
_entity_poly.pdbx_strand_id
1 'polypeptide(L)'
;MFGLLALITASVFFGAAIYINVAEQPARLVLDDRSALTEWRPAYRRGFEMQASLAVVSGLLGAAAWWQTGSSLWGLGAAVIILNWPYTLLVVMPVNRRLEAARPEEAGDETRALLTRWGKLHAGRSALGAIATAIYLIAALRGL
;
A
#
# COMPACT_ATOMS: atom_id res chain seq x y z
N MET A 1 2.18 -22.87 -9.08
CA MET A 1 1.09 -21.95 -9.43
C MET A 1 0.89 -20.84 -8.39
N PHE A 2 0.68 -21.17 -7.11
CA PHE A 2 0.42 -20.18 -6.05
C PHE A 2 1.48 -19.09 -5.92
N GLY A 3 2.78 -19.44 -6.01
CA GLY A 3 3.87 -18.46 -5.91
C GLY A 3 3.84 -17.39 -6.99
N LEU A 4 3.51 -17.77 -8.24
CA LEU A 4 3.38 -16.80 -9.34
C LEU A 4 2.16 -15.89 -9.14
N LEU A 5 1.05 -16.42 -8.63
CA LEU A 5 -0.11 -15.60 -8.28
C LEU A 5 0.19 -14.65 -7.10
N ALA A 6 0.97 -15.09 -6.12
CA ALA A 6 1.45 -14.25 -5.02
C ALA A 6 2.31 -13.09 -5.56
N LEU A 7 3.23 -13.40 -6.48
CA LEU A 7 4.06 -12.42 -7.17
C LEU A 7 3.21 -11.40 -7.96
N ILE A 8 2.24 -11.87 -8.76
CA ILE A 8 1.37 -10.99 -9.57
C ILE A 8 0.58 -10.06 -8.66
N THR A 9 -0.08 -10.58 -7.62
CA THR A 9 -0.87 -9.76 -6.71
C THR A 9 -0.03 -8.77 -5.89
N ALA A 10 1.19 -9.16 -5.46
CA ALA A 10 2.15 -8.25 -4.84
C ALA A 10 2.60 -7.15 -5.81
N SER A 11 2.86 -7.51 -7.08
CA SER A 11 3.28 -6.56 -8.12
C SER A 11 2.19 -5.53 -8.41
N VAL A 12 0.92 -5.95 -8.46
CA VAL A 12 -0.23 -5.03 -8.62
C VAL A 12 -0.38 -4.12 -7.39
N PHE A 13 -0.24 -4.65 -6.18
CA PHE A 13 -0.22 -3.84 -4.95
C PHE A 13 0.87 -2.77 -5.03
N PHE A 14 2.10 -3.18 -5.39
CA PHE A 14 3.26 -2.31 -5.48
C PHE A 14 3.08 -1.23 -6.54
N GLY A 15 2.61 -1.61 -7.74
CA GLY A 15 2.31 -0.67 -8.82
C GLY A 15 1.27 0.38 -8.41
N ALA A 16 0.19 -0.04 -7.75
CA ALA A 16 -0.81 0.89 -7.22
C ALA A 16 -0.22 1.83 -6.15
N ALA A 17 0.62 1.31 -5.25
CA ALA A 17 1.26 2.13 -4.20
C ALA A 17 2.22 3.18 -4.80
N ILE A 18 3.03 2.78 -5.78
CA ILE A 18 3.90 3.72 -6.52
C ILE A 18 3.07 4.77 -7.24
N TYR A 19 2.01 4.37 -7.94
CA TYR A 19 1.15 5.31 -8.65
C TYR A 19 0.60 6.39 -7.72
N ILE A 20 0.15 6.00 -6.51
CA ILE A 20 -0.31 6.94 -5.50
C ILE A 20 0.79 7.94 -5.15
N ASN A 21 2.02 7.49 -4.93
CA ASN A 21 3.12 8.37 -4.55
C ASN A 21 3.65 9.26 -5.68
N VAL A 22 3.66 8.77 -6.92
CA VAL A 22 4.32 9.42 -8.07
C VAL A 22 3.36 10.29 -8.88
N ALA A 23 2.11 9.86 -9.02
CA ALA A 23 1.13 10.53 -9.86
C ALA A 23 0.02 11.18 -9.02
N GLU A 24 -0.71 10.37 -8.27
CA GLU A 24 -1.94 10.82 -7.59
C GLU A 24 -1.65 11.89 -6.53
N GLN A 25 -0.69 11.63 -5.64
CA GLN A 25 -0.38 12.53 -4.52
C GLN A 25 0.22 13.85 -5.00
N PRO A 26 1.20 13.90 -5.92
CA PRO A 26 1.69 15.17 -6.46
C PRO A 26 0.59 15.96 -7.17
N ALA A 27 -0.26 15.31 -7.97
CA ALA A 27 -1.39 15.98 -8.63
C ALA A 27 -2.38 16.57 -7.60
N ARG A 28 -2.71 15.82 -6.54
CA ARG A 28 -3.55 16.29 -5.44
C ARG A 28 -2.96 17.52 -4.74
N LEU A 29 -1.64 17.57 -4.56
CA LEU A 29 -1.00 18.66 -3.84
C LEU A 29 -0.97 19.98 -4.63
N VAL A 30 -1.26 19.97 -5.94
CA VAL A 30 -1.43 21.19 -6.75
C VAL A 30 -2.79 21.87 -6.52
N LEU A 31 -3.81 21.11 -6.07
CA LEU A 31 -5.14 21.63 -5.79
C LEU A 31 -5.14 22.52 -4.55
N ASP A 32 -6.12 23.43 -4.44
CA ASP A 32 -6.40 24.16 -3.19
C ASP A 32 -6.78 23.19 -2.05
N ASP A 33 -6.68 23.64 -0.79
CA ASP A 33 -6.82 22.76 0.39
C ASP A 33 -8.16 22.02 0.44
N ARG A 34 -9.25 22.72 0.07
CA ARG A 34 -10.60 22.14 0.05
C ARG A 34 -10.72 21.07 -1.04
N SER A 35 -10.28 21.38 -2.26
CA SER A 35 -10.31 20.44 -3.38
C SER A 35 -9.41 19.23 -3.13
N ALA A 36 -8.22 19.43 -2.58
CA ALA A 36 -7.28 18.37 -2.24
C ALA A 36 -7.87 17.38 -1.21
N LEU A 37 -8.51 17.89 -0.16
CA LEU A 37 -9.17 17.04 0.84
C LEU A 37 -10.41 16.34 0.28
N THR A 38 -11.18 17.04 -0.57
CA THR A 38 -12.38 16.50 -1.21
C THR A 38 -12.04 15.33 -2.13
N GLU A 39 -10.96 15.44 -2.90
CA GLU A 39 -10.48 14.35 -3.77
C GLU A 39 -9.82 13.22 -2.96
N TRP A 40 -9.02 13.54 -1.93
CA TRP A 40 -8.33 12.54 -1.12
C TRP A 40 -9.27 11.51 -0.50
N ARG A 41 -10.42 11.93 0.04
CA ARG A 41 -11.36 11.03 0.75
C ARG A 41 -11.82 9.83 -0.11
N PRO A 42 -12.47 10.02 -1.28
CA PRO A 42 -12.91 8.92 -2.12
C PRO A 42 -11.74 8.14 -2.73
N ALA A 43 -10.60 8.78 -3.01
CA ALA A 43 -9.40 8.09 -3.51
C ALA A 43 -8.80 7.17 -2.44
N TYR A 44 -8.58 7.68 -1.23
CA TYR A 44 -8.07 6.93 -0.09
C TYR A 44 -8.93 5.71 0.22
N ARG A 45 -10.26 5.86 0.29
CA ARG A 45 -11.16 4.75 0.59
C ARG A 45 -11.01 3.60 -0.42
N ARG A 46 -11.08 3.92 -1.71
CA ARG A 46 -10.95 2.91 -2.79
C ARG A 46 -9.55 2.30 -2.82
N GLY A 47 -8.52 3.12 -2.67
CA GLY A 47 -7.13 2.67 -2.61
C GLY A 47 -6.88 1.75 -1.40
N PHE A 48 -7.45 2.07 -0.24
CA PHE A 48 -7.36 1.24 0.96
C PHE A 48 -8.04 -0.12 0.73
N GLU A 49 -9.28 -0.15 0.24
CA GLU A 49 -10.03 -1.38 -0.04
C GLU A 49 -9.27 -2.29 -1.02
N MET A 50 -8.78 -1.73 -2.14
CA MET A 50 -8.01 -2.46 -3.14
C MET A 50 -6.69 -2.99 -2.57
N GLN A 51 -5.86 -2.13 -1.97
CA GLN A 51 -4.54 -2.51 -1.49
C GLN A 51 -4.61 -3.46 -0.28
N ALA A 52 -5.55 -3.27 0.64
CA ALA A 52 -5.72 -4.18 1.78
C ALA A 52 -6.09 -5.59 1.30
N SER A 53 -6.99 -5.70 0.32
CA SER A 53 -7.40 -6.97 -0.28
C SER A 53 -6.23 -7.65 -1.01
N LEU A 54 -5.49 -6.90 -1.83
CA LEU A 54 -4.31 -7.42 -2.54
C LEU A 54 -3.24 -7.93 -1.57
N ALA A 55 -2.97 -7.23 -0.47
CA ALA A 55 -2.00 -7.67 0.52
C ALA A 55 -2.40 -9.00 1.18
N VAL A 56 -3.69 -9.16 1.53
CA VAL A 56 -4.22 -10.41 2.10
C VAL A 56 -4.14 -11.55 1.10
N VAL A 57 -4.64 -11.34 -0.12
CA VAL A 57 -4.61 -12.37 -1.18
C VAL A 57 -3.18 -12.78 -1.48
N SER A 58 -2.28 -11.82 -1.65
CA SER A 58 -0.86 -12.08 -1.91
C SER A 58 -0.20 -12.85 -0.77
N GLY A 59 -0.44 -12.45 0.49
CA GLY A 59 0.08 -13.13 1.66
C GLY A 59 -0.40 -14.59 1.78
N LEU A 60 -1.69 -14.84 1.56
CA LEU A 60 -2.26 -16.20 1.59
C LEU A 60 -1.67 -17.07 0.47
N LEU A 61 -1.54 -16.52 -0.74
CA LEU A 61 -0.93 -17.23 -1.86
C LEU A 61 0.55 -17.54 -1.62
N GLY A 62 1.30 -16.62 -1.02
CA GLY A 62 2.70 -16.84 -0.65
C GLY A 62 2.84 -17.89 0.45
N ALA A 63 1.96 -17.89 1.46
CA ALA A 63 1.92 -18.94 2.48
C ALA A 63 1.59 -20.31 1.88
N ALA A 64 0.63 -20.39 0.96
CA ALA A 64 0.31 -21.62 0.24
C ALA A 64 1.49 -22.10 -0.63
N ALA A 65 2.20 -21.18 -1.29
CA ALA A 65 3.39 -21.50 -2.07
C ALA A 65 4.53 -22.03 -1.19
N TRP A 66 4.72 -21.44 0.01
CA TRP A 66 5.69 -21.94 0.98
C TRP A 66 5.35 -23.37 1.41
N TRP A 67 4.10 -23.63 1.79
CA TRP A 67 3.65 -24.97 2.15
C TRP A 67 3.92 -25.97 1.02
N GLN A 68 3.58 -25.61 -0.23
CA GLN A 68 3.69 -26.50 -1.37
C GLN A 68 5.14 -26.81 -1.77
N THR A 69 6.05 -25.84 -1.64
CA THR A 69 7.41 -25.94 -2.18
C THR A 69 8.48 -26.16 -1.11
N GLY A 70 8.17 -25.94 0.17
CA GLY A 70 9.14 -25.91 1.26
C GLY A 70 10.07 -24.69 1.26
N SER A 71 10.04 -23.84 0.23
CA SER A 71 10.92 -22.67 0.13
C SER A 71 10.46 -21.54 1.05
N SER A 72 11.27 -21.23 2.06
CA SER A 72 11.01 -20.18 3.06
C SER A 72 10.93 -18.77 2.47
N LEU A 73 11.45 -18.55 1.26
CA LEU A 73 11.35 -17.25 0.57
C LEU A 73 9.89 -16.89 0.27
N TRP A 74 9.04 -17.85 -0.06
CA TRP A 74 7.60 -17.59 -0.24
C TRP A 74 6.94 -17.16 1.08
N GLY A 75 7.33 -17.78 2.19
CA GLY A 75 6.86 -17.41 3.53
C GLY A 75 7.33 -16.01 3.94
N LEU A 76 8.59 -15.68 3.66
CA LEU A 76 9.15 -14.36 3.93
C LEU A 76 8.44 -13.26 3.14
N GLY A 77 8.22 -13.47 1.83
CA GLY A 77 7.46 -12.52 1.02
C GLY A 77 6.03 -12.32 1.52
N ALA A 78 5.38 -13.41 1.97
CA ALA A 78 4.05 -13.36 2.56
C ALA A 78 4.01 -12.55 3.87
N ALA A 79 4.99 -12.74 4.73
CA ALA A 79 5.11 -11.96 5.95
C ALA A 79 5.31 -10.46 5.63
N VAL A 80 6.20 -10.13 4.69
CA VAL A 80 6.50 -8.73 4.33
C VAL A 80 5.30 -8.03 3.70
N ILE A 81 4.55 -8.67 2.79
CA ILE A 81 3.38 -7.99 2.19
C ILE A 81 2.30 -7.75 3.25
N ILE A 82 2.10 -8.69 4.18
CA ILE A 82 1.14 -8.56 5.29
C ILE A 82 1.55 -7.47 6.28
N LEU A 83 2.84 -7.16 6.46
CA LEU A 83 3.30 -6.05 7.30
C LEU A 83 2.73 -4.68 6.89
N ASN A 84 2.18 -4.55 5.67
CA ASN A 84 1.42 -3.36 5.29
C ASN A 84 0.23 -3.09 6.23
N TRP A 85 -0.41 -4.11 6.79
CA TRP A 85 -1.52 -3.96 7.74
C TRP A 85 -1.08 -3.28 9.05
N PRO A 86 -0.15 -3.86 9.84
CA PRO A 86 0.30 -3.22 11.07
C PRO A 86 0.95 -1.86 10.79
N TYR A 87 1.70 -1.71 9.69
CA TYR A 87 2.21 -0.40 9.28
C TYR A 87 1.08 0.61 9.06
N THR A 88 0.06 0.24 8.30
CA THR A 88 -1.07 1.13 8.02
C THR A 88 -1.83 1.48 9.28
N LEU A 89 -2.15 0.50 10.14
CA LEU A 89 -2.94 0.71 11.35
C LEU A 89 -2.20 1.56 12.40
N LEU A 90 -0.90 1.35 12.56
CA LEU A 90 -0.13 2.01 13.62
C LEU A 90 0.46 3.35 13.18
N VAL A 91 0.87 3.47 11.91
CA VAL A 91 1.63 4.62 11.41
C VAL A 91 0.78 5.56 10.56
N VAL A 92 -0.01 5.01 9.64
CA VAL A 92 -0.76 5.82 8.64
C VAL A 92 -2.14 6.23 9.17
N MET A 93 -2.85 5.31 9.82
CA MET A 93 -4.23 5.49 10.28
C MET A 93 -4.43 6.68 11.23
N PRO A 94 -3.49 7.02 12.14
CA PRO A 94 -3.62 8.24 12.94
C PRO A 94 -3.72 9.52 12.10
N VAL A 95 -3.03 9.57 10.96
CA VAL A 95 -3.11 10.70 10.01
C VAL A 95 -4.42 10.63 9.23
N ASN A 96 -4.82 9.45 8.75
CA ASN A 96 -6.07 9.26 8.02
C ASN A 96 -7.27 9.72 8.83
N ARG A 97 -7.36 9.34 10.11
CA ARG A 97 -8.48 9.73 10.99
C ARG A 97 -8.59 11.24 11.16
N ARG A 98 -7.46 11.96 11.22
CA ARG A 98 -7.46 13.42 11.30
C ARG A 98 -7.96 14.05 9.99
N LEU A 99 -7.50 13.54 8.85
CA LEU A 99 -7.97 13.98 7.54
C LEU A 99 -9.47 13.67 7.33
N GLU A 100 -9.93 12.49 7.76
CA GLU A 100 -11.34 12.09 7.70
C GLU A 100 -12.24 12.94 8.60
N ALA A 101 -11.73 13.45 9.72
CA ALA A 101 -12.47 14.34 10.62
C ALA A 101 -12.56 15.79 10.12
N ALA A 102 -11.61 16.26 9.30
CA ALA A 102 -11.53 17.66 8.86
C ALA A 102 -12.64 18.03 7.86
N ARG A 103 -13.37 19.13 8.08
CA ARG A 103 -14.40 19.57 7.11
C ARG A 103 -13.75 20.25 5.90
N PRO A 104 -14.16 19.95 4.64
CA PRO A 104 -13.60 20.61 3.46
C PRO A 104 -13.68 22.14 3.50
N GLU A 105 -14.73 22.69 4.09
CA GLU A 105 -14.95 24.14 4.26
C GLU A 105 -13.94 24.79 5.21
N GLU A 106 -13.30 24.00 6.08
CA GLU A 106 -12.30 24.43 7.06
C GLU A 106 -10.88 24.00 6.68
N ALA A 107 -10.70 23.45 5.47
CA ALA A 107 -9.40 23.01 5.03
C ALA A 107 -8.44 24.21 4.86
N GLY A 108 -7.26 24.08 5.45
CA GLY A 108 -6.20 25.10 5.42
C GLY A 108 -4.82 24.46 5.66
N ASP A 109 -3.88 25.24 6.20
CA ASP A 109 -2.48 24.83 6.42
C ASP A 109 -2.32 23.50 7.18
N GLU A 110 -3.15 23.25 8.20
CA GLU A 110 -3.11 21.98 8.93
C GLU A 110 -3.47 20.78 8.04
N THR A 111 -4.55 20.90 7.27
CA THR A 111 -4.97 19.86 6.31
C THR A 111 -3.88 19.63 5.26
N ARG A 112 -3.26 20.70 4.74
CA ARG A 112 -2.14 20.63 3.80
C ARG A 112 -0.95 19.86 4.38
N ALA A 113 -0.60 20.15 5.64
CA ALA A 113 0.49 19.49 6.34
C ALA A 113 0.17 17.99 6.55
N LEU A 114 -1.06 17.65 6.91
CA LEU A 114 -1.51 16.27 7.07
C LEU A 114 -1.50 15.50 5.75
N LEU A 115 -1.99 16.09 4.65
CA LEU A 115 -1.95 15.48 3.32
C LEU A 115 -0.50 15.25 2.85
N THR A 116 0.37 16.22 3.07
CA THR A 116 1.80 16.10 2.75
C THR A 116 2.46 14.96 3.55
N ARG A 117 2.16 14.89 4.85
CA ARG A 117 2.62 13.82 5.72
C ARG A 117 2.08 12.46 5.28
N TRP A 118 0.79 12.39 4.94
CA TRP A 118 0.14 11.19 4.44
C TRP A 118 0.88 10.62 3.22
N GLY A 119 1.19 11.47 2.24
CA GLY A 119 1.95 11.07 1.05
C GLY A 119 3.31 10.44 1.39
N LYS A 120 4.06 11.06 2.31
CA LYS A 120 5.35 10.53 2.79
C LYS A 120 5.20 9.18 3.50
N LEU A 121 4.18 9.03 4.34
CA LEU A 121 3.90 7.75 5.01
C LEU A 121 3.44 6.68 4.02
N HIS A 122 2.69 7.04 2.98
CA HIS A 122 2.30 6.08 1.95
C HIS A 122 3.52 5.45 1.24
N ALA A 123 4.63 6.19 1.11
CA ALA A 123 5.86 5.65 0.52
C ALA A 123 6.42 4.43 1.30
N GLY A 124 6.15 4.32 2.61
CA GLY A 124 6.49 3.13 3.38
C GLY A 124 5.73 1.89 2.89
N ARG A 125 4.47 2.04 2.46
CA ARG A 125 3.69 0.95 1.87
C ARG A 125 4.26 0.53 0.51
N SER A 126 4.67 1.50 -0.30
CA SER A 126 5.36 1.27 -1.57
C SER A 126 6.66 0.47 -1.36
N ALA A 127 7.47 0.83 -0.35
CA ALA A 127 8.69 0.10 -0.01
C ALA A 127 8.41 -1.35 0.42
N LEU A 128 7.43 -1.58 1.30
CA LEU A 128 7.05 -2.93 1.72
C LEU A 128 6.55 -3.78 0.54
N GLY A 129 5.72 -3.19 -0.33
CA GLY A 129 5.25 -3.83 -1.56
C GLY A 129 6.39 -4.20 -2.51
N ALA A 130 7.36 -3.30 -2.70
CA ALA A 130 8.55 -3.53 -3.51
C ALA A 130 9.38 -4.71 -2.98
N ILE A 131 9.65 -4.71 -1.67
CA ILE A 131 10.47 -5.74 -1.01
C ILE A 131 9.77 -7.10 -1.12
N ALA A 132 8.46 -7.19 -0.84
CA ALA A 132 7.72 -8.44 -1.00
C ALA A 132 7.73 -8.95 -2.44
N THR A 133 7.52 -8.05 -3.42
CA THR A 133 7.58 -8.38 -4.85
C THR A 133 8.95 -8.92 -5.24
N ALA A 134 10.03 -8.26 -4.80
CA ALA A 134 11.39 -8.71 -5.07
C ALA A 134 11.68 -10.08 -4.45
N ILE A 135 11.25 -10.32 -3.21
CA ILE A 135 11.40 -11.63 -2.56
C ILE A 135 10.68 -12.73 -3.35
N TYR A 136 9.43 -12.49 -3.77
CA TYR A 136 8.68 -13.44 -4.58
C TYR A 136 9.30 -13.68 -5.95
N LEU A 137 9.85 -12.64 -6.58
CA LEU A 137 10.56 -12.78 -7.84
C LEU A 137 11.81 -13.66 -7.66
N ILE A 138 12.61 -13.42 -6.62
CA ILE A 138 13.78 -14.26 -6.30
C ILE A 138 13.36 -15.70 -6.01
N ALA A 139 12.26 -15.91 -5.27
CA ALA A 139 11.73 -17.24 -5.00
C ALA A 139 11.31 -17.96 -6.29
N ALA A 140 10.67 -17.27 -7.23
CA ALA A 140 10.30 -17.80 -8.53
C ALA A 140 11.52 -18.20 -9.36
N LEU A 141 12.54 -17.33 -9.41
CA LEU A 141 13.76 -17.56 -10.19
C LEU A 141 14.61 -18.72 -9.65
N ARG A 142 14.53 -19.02 -8.34
CA ARG A 142 15.23 -20.15 -7.71
C ARG A 142 14.46 -21.48 -7.79
N GLY A 143 13.20 -21.44 -8.17
CA GLY A 143 12.34 -22.61 -8.33
C GLY A 143 12.16 -23.07 -9.78
N LEU A 144 12.76 -22.36 -10.74
CA LEU A 144 13.02 -22.81 -12.10
C LEU A 144 14.35 -23.56 -12.13
#